data_AF-A0A2A3YH26-F1
#
_entry.id   AF-A0A2A3YH26-F1
#
_cell.length_a   1.000
_cell.length_b   1.000
_cell.length_c   1.000
_cell.angle_alpha   90.00
_cell.angle_beta   90.00
_cell.angle_gamma   90.00
#
_symmetry.space_group_name_H-M   'P 1'
#
loop_
_entity.id
_entity.type
_entity.pdbx_description
1 polymer ?
#
loop_
_entity_poly.entity_id
_entity_poly.type
_entity_poly.pdbx_seq_one_letter_code
_entity_poly.pdbx_strand_id
1 'polypeptide(L)'
;MTQNESPGSEAAPGRRMRIPWARMAGLRRRLTQTVFALAPLVLLAIGVHPAIAAIPAVYPFFILIRRGYRRLRKRVSRTALSGEHGIRLALALLPLGIAWSMGAAGPVGWVALSLFTLVPLAEPVVARVAPGRKLRVENLPGITDTRPPRLPVNLILVTDLSLTALASILLLVHVPAGALLPLPIIALGLAGFSALDSFQRIRESVHADNDLYAAVEAYDPRFVLYYGVPSGSSYQVGMWIEYLERIGEKFIVVLRRTSAFREIANLTDAPVVVRTNIWQLDDVITPNMTAAFYVNNSAPNVHLVRYPHMIHVQLLHGDSDKASSFNPVTALYDKVFVAGQAAIDRYEDNGVNIPKEKFTIVGRPQVETVEQQGPENIPVQTVLYAPTWEGHYADTNYGSLPVGPEIIRELVARERTVIFRPHPFSYRNPEAAQRIREIRQILTADAEATGREHLFGRPAEKDLDAFGCFNAADAMISDVSSVVPDFLYSGKPYGLVTMTSTIEEFEQAFPLARSAYVIDRELTSLGDALDELLVHDSKADQRKATRDHYLGPFPSENYADAFVDAARHVVLHERKSIAAQNAPTEREEGGSEEQTSEGQDSPNAISSGQEDVGEDDGQDQESEN
;
A
#
# COMPACT_ATOMS: atom_id res chain seq x y z
N MET A 1 -30.43 -56.32 -20.05
CA MET A 1 -30.62 -54.93 -20.51
C MET A 1 -29.79 -54.04 -19.57
N THR A 2 -28.49 -53.91 -19.89
CA THR A 2 -27.79 -52.64 -20.29
C THR A 2 -27.58 -51.72 -19.08
N GLN A 3 -26.47 -51.92 -18.33
CA GLN A 3 -25.20 -51.14 -18.36
C GLN A 3 -25.44 -49.64 -18.04
N ASN A 4 -25.14 -49.13 -16.85
CA ASN A 4 -23.82 -48.77 -16.27
C ASN A 4 -23.15 -47.60 -17.01
N GLU A 5 -23.50 -46.36 -16.66
CA GLU A 5 -22.70 -45.15 -16.96
C GLU A 5 -22.73 -44.18 -15.76
N SER A 6 -21.55 -44.01 -15.15
CA SER A 6 -21.18 -42.93 -14.24
C SER A 6 -21.03 -41.61 -15.02
N PRO A 7 -21.48 -40.45 -14.51
CA PRO A 7 -21.04 -39.17 -15.05
C PRO A 7 -19.57 -38.99 -14.68
N GLY A 8 -18.71 -38.94 -15.69
CA GLY A 8 -17.27 -38.77 -15.54
C GLY A 8 -16.93 -37.47 -14.81
N SER A 9 -15.95 -37.57 -13.92
CA SER A 9 -15.23 -36.41 -13.39
C SER A 9 -14.54 -35.69 -14.54
N GLU A 10 -15.03 -34.51 -14.92
CA GLU A 10 -14.25 -33.59 -15.72
C GLU A 10 -13.03 -33.17 -14.90
N ALA A 11 -11.87 -33.69 -15.28
CA ALA A 11 -10.59 -33.22 -14.77
C ALA A 11 -10.47 -31.73 -15.10
N ALA A 12 -10.37 -30.88 -14.06
CA ALA A 12 -10.08 -29.47 -14.21
C ALA A 12 -8.87 -29.30 -15.15
N PRO A 13 -8.93 -28.42 -16.16
CA PRO A 13 -7.82 -28.24 -17.08
C PRO A 13 -6.63 -27.71 -16.28
N GLY A 14 -5.61 -28.56 -16.15
CA GLY A 14 -4.36 -28.22 -15.49
C GLY A 14 -3.86 -26.88 -16.01
N ARG A 15 -3.67 -25.94 -15.09
CA ARG A 15 -3.17 -24.59 -15.35
C ARG A 15 -1.77 -24.71 -15.94
N ARG A 16 -1.67 -24.88 -17.26
CA ARG A 16 -0.38 -24.82 -17.97
C ARG A 16 0.20 -23.46 -17.65
N MET A 17 1.36 -23.42 -16.99
CA MET A 17 2.19 -22.22 -16.90
C MET A 17 2.38 -21.68 -18.32
N ARG A 18 1.59 -20.68 -18.68
CA ARG A 18 1.78 -19.95 -19.93
C ARG A 18 3.07 -19.16 -19.73
N ILE A 19 4.14 -19.60 -20.38
CA ILE A 19 5.32 -18.76 -20.55
C ILE A 19 4.81 -17.42 -21.11
N PRO A 20 5.09 -16.27 -20.46
CA PRO A 20 4.54 -15.02 -20.93
C PRO A 20 5.09 -14.73 -22.32
N TRP A 21 4.24 -14.81 -23.36
CA TRP A 21 4.57 -14.36 -24.73
C TRP A 21 5.09 -12.92 -24.75
N ALA A 22 4.78 -12.13 -23.72
CA ALA A 22 5.37 -10.81 -23.45
C ALA A 22 6.91 -10.81 -23.42
N ARG A 23 7.56 -11.86 -22.88
CA ARG A 23 9.03 -12.00 -22.90
C ARG A 23 9.55 -12.18 -24.33
N MET A 24 8.82 -12.90 -25.19
CA MET A 24 9.17 -13.06 -26.61
C MET A 24 8.98 -11.78 -27.43
N ALA A 25 7.93 -11.01 -27.15
CA ALA A 25 7.71 -9.70 -27.80
C ALA A 25 8.84 -8.72 -27.47
N GLY A 26 9.29 -8.69 -26.21
CA GLY A 26 10.45 -7.90 -25.78
C GLY A 26 11.76 -8.32 -26.46
N LEU A 27 11.97 -9.63 -26.65
CA LEU A 27 13.15 -10.17 -27.32
C LEU A 27 13.17 -9.82 -28.82
N ARG A 28 12.05 -10.00 -29.53
CA ARG A 28 11.91 -9.64 -30.96
C ARG A 28 12.24 -8.18 -31.20
N ARG A 29 11.67 -7.28 -30.40
CA ARG A 29 11.94 -5.83 -30.49
C ARG A 29 13.43 -5.52 -30.33
N ARG A 30 14.12 -6.11 -29.35
CA ARG A 30 15.56 -5.89 -29.14
C ARG A 30 16.39 -6.43 -30.29
N LEU A 31 16.05 -7.61 -30.82
CA LEU A 31 16.72 -8.19 -31.98
C LEU A 31 16.60 -7.27 -33.21
N THR A 32 15.39 -6.78 -33.51
CA THR A 32 15.17 -5.81 -34.60
C THR A 32 16.00 -4.56 -34.41
N GLN A 33 15.98 -3.95 -33.22
CA GLN A 33 16.79 -2.74 -32.96
C GLN A 33 18.30 -3.00 -33.12
N THR A 34 18.79 -4.17 -32.72
CA THR A 34 20.21 -4.55 -32.86
C THR A 34 20.61 -4.69 -34.32
N VAL A 35 19.79 -5.38 -35.12
CA VAL A 35 20.03 -5.52 -36.57
C VAL A 35 20.07 -4.15 -37.25
N PHE A 36 19.09 -3.28 -36.95
CA PHE A 36 19.04 -1.93 -37.53
C PHE A 36 20.16 -1.01 -37.05
N ALA A 37 20.72 -1.24 -35.85
CA ALA A 37 21.89 -0.50 -35.36
C ALA A 37 23.21 -0.96 -36.00
N LEU A 38 23.31 -2.24 -36.39
CA LEU A 38 24.50 -2.79 -37.05
C LEU A 38 24.48 -2.62 -38.59
N ALA A 39 23.30 -2.61 -39.20
CA ALA A 39 23.15 -2.49 -40.65
C ALA A 39 23.94 -1.33 -41.28
N PRO A 40 23.99 -0.11 -40.71
CA PRO A 40 24.78 0.98 -41.25
C PRO A 40 26.27 0.67 -41.35
N LEU A 41 26.85 0.01 -40.34
CA LEU A 41 28.27 -0.33 -40.32
C LEU A 41 28.60 -1.34 -41.43
N VAL A 42 27.71 -2.31 -41.66
CA VAL A 42 27.85 -3.30 -42.75
C VAL A 42 27.71 -2.62 -44.12
N LEU A 43 26.72 -1.74 -44.29
CA LEU A 43 26.49 -1.02 -45.55
C LEU A 43 27.67 -0.10 -45.89
N LEU A 44 28.23 0.60 -44.90
CA LEU A 44 29.43 1.41 -45.06
C LEU A 44 30.64 0.55 -45.45
N ALA A 45 30.81 -0.62 -44.82
CA ALA A 45 31.93 -1.53 -45.10
C ALA A 45 31.91 -2.09 -46.54
N ILE A 46 30.73 -2.28 -47.14
CA ILE A 46 30.59 -2.72 -48.54
C ILE A 46 30.54 -1.55 -49.54
N GLY A 47 30.80 -0.32 -49.10
CA GLY A 47 30.94 0.86 -49.98
C GLY A 47 29.63 1.57 -50.34
N VAL A 48 28.54 1.35 -49.61
CA VAL A 48 27.30 2.12 -49.81
C VAL A 48 27.52 3.56 -49.36
N HIS A 49 26.94 4.51 -50.12
CA HIS A 49 27.02 5.93 -49.82
C HIS A 49 26.55 6.23 -48.38
N PRO A 50 27.29 7.05 -47.58
CA PRO A 50 27.02 7.20 -46.14
C PRO A 50 25.61 7.68 -45.80
N ALA A 51 25.05 8.56 -46.63
CA ALA A 51 23.67 9.06 -46.45
C ALA A 51 22.61 7.96 -46.56
N ILE A 52 22.85 6.93 -47.39
CA ILE A 52 21.95 5.79 -47.56
C ILE A 52 22.23 4.75 -46.46
N ALA A 53 23.50 4.51 -46.17
CA ALA A 53 23.92 3.55 -45.15
C ALA A 53 23.42 3.92 -43.74
N ALA A 54 23.27 5.22 -43.43
CA ALA A 54 22.80 5.67 -42.11
C ALA A 54 21.28 5.53 -41.88
N ILE A 55 20.46 5.34 -42.92
CA ILE A 55 18.98 5.29 -42.83
C ILE A 55 18.48 4.25 -41.80
N PRO A 56 19.00 3.00 -41.76
CA PRO A 56 18.56 2.01 -40.78
C PRO A 56 18.73 2.44 -39.32
N ALA A 57 19.73 3.27 -39.00
CA ALA A 57 19.95 3.74 -37.62
C ALA A 57 18.86 4.72 -37.13
N VAL A 58 18.08 5.34 -38.02
CA VAL A 58 17.01 6.26 -37.65
C VAL A 58 15.97 5.58 -36.75
N TYR A 59 15.62 4.32 -37.04
CA TYR A 59 14.66 3.54 -36.25
C TYR A 59 15.08 3.37 -34.78
N PRO A 60 16.26 2.78 -34.46
CA PRO A 60 16.68 2.63 -33.08
C PRO A 60 16.97 3.97 -32.40
N PHE A 61 17.53 5.00 -33.07
CA PHE A 61 17.68 6.34 -32.48
C PHE A 61 16.33 6.92 -32.05
N PHE A 62 15.33 6.92 -32.94
CA PHE A 62 14.01 7.47 -32.66
C PHE A 62 13.33 6.78 -31.47
N ILE A 63 13.33 5.45 -31.45
CA ILE A 63 12.67 4.68 -30.39
C ILE A 63 13.34 4.93 -29.03
N LEU A 64 14.68 4.90 -28.98
CA LEU A 64 15.43 5.04 -27.73
C LEU A 64 15.35 6.47 -27.18
N ILE A 65 15.52 7.50 -28.02
CA ILE A 65 15.39 8.90 -27.62
C ILE A 65 13.96 9.19 -27.16
N ARG A 66 12.93 8.77 -27.92
CA ARG A 66 11.52 8.94 -27.53
C ARG A 66 11.21 8.28 -26.19
N ARG A 67 11.75 7.09 -25.95
CA ARG A 67 11.58 6.35 -24.69
C ARG A 67 12.26 7.07 -23.52
N GLY A 68 13.50 7.53 -23.71
CA GLY A 68 14.24 8.32 -22.73
C GLY A 68 13.51 9.62 -22.39
N TYR A 69 13.04 10.36 -23.40
CA TYR A 69 12.27 11.60 -23.22
C TYR A 69 10.95 11.39 -22.49
N ARG A 70 10.16 10.38 -22.88
CA ARG A 70 8.91 10.01 -22.18
C ARG A 70 9.18 9.71 -20.71
N ARG A 71 10.27 9.00 -20.39
CA ARG A 71 10.64 8.67 -19.00
C ARG A 71 11.14 9.89 -18.23
N LEU A 72 11.90 10.77 -18.86
CA LEU A 72 12.32 12.04 -18.29
C LEU A 72 11.09 12.90 -17.93
N ARG A 73 10.13 13.03 -18.87
CA ARG A 73 8.86 13.74 -18.65
C ARG A 73 8.03 13.12 -17.53
N LYS A 74 7.95 11.79 -17.46
CA LYS A 74 7.25 11.06 -16.39
C LYS A 74 8.07 10.95 -15.07
N ARG A 75 9.24 11.60 -14.97
CA ARG A 75 10.15 11.56 -13.80
C ARG A 75 10.43 10.14 -13.28
N VAL A 76 10.49 9.17 -14.18
CA VAL A 76 10.73 7.76 -13.82
C VAL A 76 12.17 7.61 -13.33
N SER A 77 12.35 7.20 -12.08
CA SER A 77 13.68 7.05 -11.45
C SER A 77 14.37 5.71 -11.74
N ARG A 78 13.63 4.70 -12.23
CA ARG A 78 14.17 3.36 -12.52
C ARG A 78 15.16 3.38 -13.71
N THR A 79 16.32 2.75 -13.52
CA THR A 79 17.43 2.60 -14.49
C THR A 79 17.16 1.55 -15.59
N ALA A 80 15.90 1.32 -15.97
CA ALA A 80 15.45 0.22 -16.82
C ALA A 80 15.78 0.36 -18.33
N LEU A 81 16.88 1.04 -18.68
CA LEU A 81 17.55 0.95 -19.99
C LEU A 81 18.80 0.05 -19.90
N SER A 82 19.13 -0.44 -18.71
CA SER A 82 20.08 -1.54 -18.50
C SER A 82 19.69 -2.73 -19.37
N GLY A 83 20.47 -3.01 -20.42
CA GLY A 83 20.24 -4.08 -21.37
C GLY A 83 20.03 -3.64 -22.83
N GLU A 84 20.06 -2.34 -23.13
CA GLU A 84 20.17 -1.80 -24.50
C GLU A 84 21.59 -1.30 -24.83
N HIS A 85 22.55 -1.60 -23.95
CA HIS A 85 23.96 -1.18 -24.04
C HIS A 85 24.61 -1.59 -25.37
N GLY A 86 24.39 -2.83 -25.83
CA GLY A 86 24.93 -3.30 -27.12
C GLY A 86 24.39 -2.53 -28.33
N ILE A 87 23.11 -2.16 -28.32
CA ILE A 87 22.48 -1.36 -29.40
C ILE A 87 23.09 0.04 -29.42
N ARG A 88 23.29 0.65 -28.25
CA ARG A 88 23.89 1.99 -28.13
C ARG A 88 25.35 2.01 -28.56
N LEU A 89 26.12 0.98 -28.19
CA LEU A 89 27.50 0.85 -28.63
C LEU A 89 27.59 0.73 -30.16
N ALA A 90 26.71 -0.05 -30.78
CA ALA A 90 26.62 -0.15 -32.24
C ALA A 90 26.28 1.21 -32.89
N LEU A 91 25.33 1.95 -32.31
CA LEU A 91 24.99 3.31 -32.77
C LEU A 91 26.13 4.32 -32.59
N ALA A 92 26.89 4.21 -31.49
CA ALA A 92 28.03 5.09 -31.21
C ALA A 92 29.22 4.89 -32.16
N LEU A 93 29.28 3.74 -32.84
CA LEU A 93 30.26 3.48 -33.91
C LEU A 93 29.85 4.12 -35.25
N LEU A 94 28.61 4.59 -35.40
CA LEU A 94 28.13 5.14 -36.67
C LEU A 94 28.90 6.41 -37.13
N PRO A 95 29.15 7.43 -36.28
CA PRO A 95 29.99 8.56 -36.67
C PRO A 95 31.38 8.12 -37.17
N LEU A 96 31.98 7.14 -36.49
CA LEU A 96 33.29 6.58 -36.85
C LEU A 96 33.26 5.95 -38.25
N GLY A 97 32.23 5.14 -38.54
CA GLY A 97 32.04 4.51 -39.84
C GLY A 97 31.81 5.54 -40.97
N ILE A 98 30.98 6.56 -40.73
CA ILE A 98 30.71 7.62 -41.72
C ILE A 98 32.00 8.36 -42.05
N ALA A 99 32.74 8.82 -41.03
CA ALA A 99 33.98 9.56 -41.25
C ALA A 99 35.07 8.73 -41.93
N TRP A 100 35.16 7.43 -41.60
CA TRP A 100 36.07 6.50 -42.28
C TRP A 100 35.73 6.36 -43.77
N SER A 101 34.45 6.13 -44.09
CA SER A 101 34.00 5.98 -45.49
C SER A 101 34.19 7.24 -46.35
N MET A 102 34.23 8.41 -45.72
CA MET A 102 34.42 9.70 -46.40
C MET A 102 35.88 10.16 -46.40
N GLY A 103 36.81 9.42 -45.76
CA GLY A 103 38.21 9.86 -45.59
C GLY A 103 38.36 11.15 -44.77
N ALA A 104 37.36 11.49 -43.94
CA ALA A 104 37.22 12.80 -43.30
C ALA A 104 37.85 12.89 -41.90
N ALA A 105 38.37 11.76 -41.39
CA ALA A 105 38.98 11.68 -40.07
C ALA A 105 40.50 11.92 -40.16
N GLY A 106 40.92 13.18 -40.11
CA GLY A 106 42.31 13.51 -39.72
C GLY A 106 42.61 13.03 -38.29
N PRO A 107 43.85 13.18 -37.76
CA PRO A 107 44.23 12.66 -36.44
C PRO A 107 43.31 13.13 -35.30
N VAL A 108 42.94 14.42 -35.29
CA VAL A 108 42.00 15.00 -34.30
C VAL A 108 40.58 14.46 -34.47
N GLY A 109 40.19 14.16 -35.71
CA GLY A 109 38.89 13.55 -36.01
C GLY A 109 38.77 12.14 -35.45
N TRP A 110 39.82 11.31 -35.58
CA TRP A 110 39.84 9.97 -34.98
C TRP A 110 39.70 10.01 -33.46
N VAL A 111 40.32 10.99 -32.79
CA VAL A 111 40.14 11.20 -31.35
C VAL A 111 38.68 11.54 -31.04
N ALA A 112 38.10 12.53 -31.71
CA ALA A 112 36.71 12.95 -31.49
C ALA A 112 35.71 11.79 -31.68
N LEU A 113 35.89 10.98 -32.72
CA LEU A 113 35.02 9.85 -33.04
C LEU A 113 35.22 8.68 -32.08
N SER A 114 36.44 8.44 -31.61
CA SER A 114 36.71 7.40 -30.60
C SER A 114 36.07 7.74 -29.26
N LEU A 115 35.98 9.02 -28.88
CA LEU A 115 35.29 9.43 -27.64
C LEU A 115 33.80 9.09 -27.65
N PHE A 116 33.13 9.09 -28.81
CA PHE A 116 31.72 8.68 -28.90
C PHE A 116 31.52 7.21 -28.50
N THR A 117 32.47 6.32 -28.76
CA THR A 117 32.37 4.91 -28.35
C THR A 117 32.52 4.73 -26.83
N LEU A 118 33.17 5.69 -26.16
CA LEU A 118 33.31 5.72 -24.70
C LEU A 118 32.04 6.21 -23.99
N VAL A 119 31.20 7.03 -24.64
CA VAL A 119 30.01 7.61 -23.99
C VAL A 119 29.03 6.52 -23.51
N PRO A 120 28.66 5.50 -24.32
CA PRO A 120 27.83 4.41 -23.85
C PRO A 120 28.48 3.58 -22.73
N LEU A 121 29.81 3.51 -22.66
CA LEU A 121 30.56 2.78 -21.61
C LEU A 121 30.51 3.46 -20.24
N ALA A 122 30.21 4.77 -20.19
CA ALA A 122 30.02 5.49 -18.93
C ALA A 122 28.66 5.15 -18.27
N GLU A 123 27.66 4.70 -19.04
CA GLU A 123 26.32 4.39 -18.52
C GLU A 123 26.33 3.29 -17.46
N PRO A 124 26.93 2.10 -17.65
CA PRO A 124 26.90 1.03 -16.65
C PRO A 124 27.44 1.47 -15.29
N VAL A 125 28.41 2.39 -15.27
CA VAL A 125 28.96 2.98 -14.05
C VAL A 125 27.89 3.84 -13.37
N VAL A 126 27.30 4.78 -14.09
CA VAL A 126 26.24 5.65 -13.55
C VAL A 126 25.01 4.84 -13.14
N ALA A 127 24.58 3.86 -13.95
CA ALA A 127 23.37 3.08 -13.71
C ALA A 127 23.51 2.10 -12.53
N ARG A 128 24.72 1.62 -12.21
CA ARG A 128 24.97 0.81 -11.01
C ARG A 128 25.02 1.64 -9.73
N VAL A 129 25.54 2.86 -9.80
CA VAL A 129 25.80 3.71 -8.62
C VAL A 129 24.61 4.63 -8.33
N ALA A 130 23.85 5.04 -9.34
CA ALA A 130 22.71 5.96 -9.21
C ALA A 130 21.57 5.46 -8.28
N PRO A 131 21.22 4.16 -8.25
CA PRO A 131 20.22 3.62 -7.33
C PRO A 131 20.69 3.48 -5.89
N GLY A 132 21.95 3.86 -5.57
CA GLY A 132 22.65 3.56 -4.32
C GLY A 132 21.77 3.56 -3.07
N ARG A 133 22.06 2.64 -2.14
CA ARG A 133 21.34 2.42 -0.87
C ARG A 133 20.80 3.75 -0.34
N LYS A 134 19.48 3.93 -0.38
CA LYS A 134 18.84 5.15 0.06
C LYS A 134 18.32 4.93 1.48
N LEU A 135 19.11 5.28 2.48
CA LEU A 135 18.58 5.47 3.83
C LEU A 135 17.49 6.55 3.75
N ARG A 136 16.27 6.20 4.15
CA ARG A 136 15.18 7.16 4.31
C ARG A 136 14.93 7.39 5.78
N VAL A 137 15.05 8.65 6.17
CA VAL A 137 14.86 9.14 7.53
C VAL A 137 14.19 10.50 7.44
N GLU A 138 13.16 10.73 8.23
CA GLU A 138 12.58 12.06 8.48
C GLU A 138 12.61 12.33 9.99
N ASN A 139 12.75 13.59 10.39
CA ASN A 139 12.62 14.06 11.78
C ASN A 139 13.59 13.46 12.83
N LEU A 140 14.58 12.65 12.45
CA LEU A 140 15.61 12.16 13.38
C LEU A 140 16.73 13.20 13.55
N PRO A 141 16.95 13.77 14.75
CA PRO A 141 18.02 14.73 14.97
C PRO A 141 19.39 14.15 14.64
N GLY A 142 20.23 14.92 13.94
CA GLY A 142 21.60 14.52 13.57
C GLY A 142 21.71 13.67 12.30
N ILE A 143 20.61 13.17 11.73
CA ILE A 143 20.61 12.40 10.48
C ILE A 143 19.67 13.05 9.48
N THR A 144 20.17 13.30 8.26
CA THR A 144 19.36 13.88 7.17
C THR A 144 19.01 12.82 6.14
N ASP A 145 17.78 12.85 5.56
CA ASP A 145 17.43 11.99 4.42
C ASP A 145 18.47 12.18 3.32
N THR A 146 18.85 11.07 2.69
CA THR A 146 19.73 11.13 1.54
C THR A 146 19.03 11.90 0.42
N ARG A 147 19.68 12.94 -0.09
CA ARG A 147 19.13 13.75 -1.18
C ARG A 147 18.94 12.94 -2.47
N PRO A 148 17.95 13.31 -3.32
CA PRO A 148 17.82 12.73 -4.66
C PRO A 148 19.04 13.07 -5.54
N PRO A 149 19.28 12.33 -6.64
CA PRO A 149 20.33 12.68 -7.60
C PRO A 149 20.07 14.07 -8.19
N ARG A 150 21.14 14.87 -8.37
CA ARG A 150 21.02 16.24 -8.93
C ARG A 150 20.50 16.23 -10.35
N LEU A 151 20.86 15.20 -11.11
CA LEU A 151 20.42 14.99 -12.48
C LEU A 151 19.68 13.66 -12.58
N PRO A 152 18.52 13.62 -13.25
CA PRO A 152 17.84 12.36 -13.51
C PRO A 152 18.70 11.51 -14.46
N VAL A 153 18.92 10.23 -14.13
CA VAL A 153 19.74 9.32 -14.94
C VAL A 153 19.29 9.30 -16.41
N ASN A 154 17.98 9.39 -16.67
CA ASN A 154 17.43 9.44 -18.02
C ASN A 154 17.88 10.64 -18.86
N LEU A 155 18.29 11.76 -18.24
CA LEU A 155 18.86 12.91 -18.96
C LEU A 155 20.15 12.52 -19.64
N ILE A 156 21.05 11.82 -18.94
CA ILE A 156 22.34 11.35 -19.46
C ILE A 156 22.11 10.43 -20.67
N LEU A 157 21.10 9.55 -20.55
CA LEU A 157 20.75 8.57 -21.58
C LEU A 157 20.21 9.24 -22.85
N VAL A 158 19.36 10.26 -22.71
CA VAL A 158 18.83 11.03 -23.85
C VAL A 158 19.95 11.85 -24.48
N THR A 159 20.76 12.53 -23.67
CA THR A 159 21.84 13.39 -24.15
C THR A 159 22.88 12.61 -24.97
N ASP A 160 23.33 11.45 -24.50
CA ASP A 160 24.28 10.60 -25.28
C ASP A 160 23.74 10.24 -26.67
N LEU A 161 22.52 9.69 -26.72
CA LEU A 161 21.89 9.28 -27.97
C LEU A 161 21.66 10.46 -28.92
N SER A 162 21.19 11.59 -28.40
CA SER A 162 20.94 12.80 -29.19
C SER A 162 22.24 13.40 -29.74
N LEU A 163 23.32 13.42 -28.96
CA LEU A 163 24.62 13.94 -29.40
C LEU A 163 25.27 13.00 -30.42
N THR A 164 25.12 11.69 -30.26
CA THR A 164 25.58 10.69 -31.25
C THR A 164 24.84 10.85 -32.58
N ALA A 165 23.50 10.97 -32.54
CA ALA A 165 22.69 11.21 -33.74
C ALA A 165 23.06 12.53 -34.42
N LEU A 166 23.26 13.60 -33.65
CA LEU A 166 23.68 14.90 -34.16
C LEU A 166 25.06 14.81 -34.84
N ALA A 167 26.03 14.13 -34.23
CA ALA A 167 27.35 13.93 -34.82
C ALA A 167 27.28 13.19 -36.16
N SER A 168 26.45 12.14 -36.27
CA SER A 168 26.21 11.45 -37.54
C SER A 168 25.62 12.38 -38.60
N ILE A 169 24.64 13.22 -38.25
CA ILE A 169 24.03 14.19 -39.18
C ILE A 169 25.06 15.23 -39.64
N LEU A 170 25.84 15.79 -38.70
CA LEU A 170 26.85 16.81 -39.00
C LEU A 170 27.93 16.27 -39.95
N LEU A 171 28.36 15.02 -39.79
CA LEU A 171 29.29 14.36 -40.73
C LEU A 171 28.68 14.20 -42.13
N LEU A 172 27.39 13.84 -42.23
CA LEU A 172 26.70 13.69 -43.51
C LEU A 172 26.57 15.01 -44.28
N VAL A 173 26.52 16.14 -43.57
CA VAL A 173 26.57 17.50 -44.17
C VAL A 173 27.99 18.06 -44.24
N HIS A 174 29.02 17.20 -44.16
CA HIS A 174 30.44 17.52 -44.38
C HIS A 174 31.08 18.44 -43.33
N VAL A 175 30.57 18.47 -42.09
CA VAL A 175 31.28 19.12 -40.98
C VAL A 175 32.56 18.33 -40.68
N PRO A 176 33.73 18.98 -40.57
CA PRO A 176 34.97 18.29 -40.24
C PRO A 176 34.88 17.55 -38.91
N ALA A 177 35.34 16.29 -38.86
CA ALA A 177 35.27 15.46 -37.67
C ALA A 177 35.91 16.09 -36.42
N GLY A 178 36.96 16.89 -36.61
CA GLY A 178 37.61 17.63 -35.51
C GLY A 178 36.70 18.67 -34.84
N ALA A 179 35.72 19.25 -35.57
CA ALA A 179 34.77 20.20 -35.01
C ALA A 179 33.71 19.54 -34.09
N LEU A 180 33.62 18.20 -34.11
CA LEU A 180 32.67 17.43 -33.29
C LEU A 180 33.19 17.15 -31.88
N LEU A 181 34.48 17.41 -31.62
CA LEU A 181 35.15 17.15 -30.34
C LEU A 181 34.39 17.66 -29.10
N PRO A 182 33.71 18.83 -29.10
CA PRO A 182 32.96 19.29 -27.94
C PRO A 182 31.78 18.38 -27.55
N LEU A 183 31.13 17.71 -28.50
CA LEU A 183 29.91 16.93 -28.26
C LEU A 183 30.14 15.72 -27.32
N PRO A 184 31.10 14.80 -27.59
CA PRO A 184 31.33 13.68 -26.68
C PRO A 184 31.96 14.15 -25.35
N ILE A 185 32.70 15.27 -25.33
CA ILE A 185 33.22 15.87 -24.09
C ILE A 185 32.07 16.32 -23.18
N ILE A 186 31.04 16.98 -23.73
CA ILE A 186 29.84 17.37 -22.98
C ILE A 186 29.13 16.13 -22.41
N ALA A 187 28.97 15.08 -23.22
CA ALA A 187 28.30 13.85 -22.80
C ALA A 187 29.07 13.13 -21.67
N LEU A 188 30.39 12.98 -21.82
CA LEU A 188 31.27 12.39 -20.81
C LEU A 188 31.35 13.23 -19.55
N GLY A 189 31.38 14.56 -19.67
CA GLY A 189 31.35 15.48 -18.54
C GLY A 189 30.07 15.36 -17.71
N LEU A 190 28.91 15.26 -18.38
CA LEU A 190 27.62 15.04 -17.73
C LEU A 190 27.57 13.68 -17.02
N ALA A 191 28.04 12.62 -17.68
CA ALA A 191 28.13 11.29 -17.10
C ALA A 191 29.09 11.25 -15.89
N GLY A 192 30.26 11.89 -16.00
CA GLY A 192 31.25 12.01 -14.93
C GLY A 192 30.72 12.79 -13.73
N PHE A 193 30.04 13.91 -13.95
CA PHE A 193 29.38 14.66 -12.88
C PHE A 193 28.31 13.82 -12.17
N SER A 194 27.49 13.07 -12.93
CA SER A 194 26.48 12.19 -12.32
C SER A 194 27.08 11.01 -11.58
N ALA A 195 28.20 10.45 -12.05
CA ALA A 195 28.92 9.39 -11.37
C ALA A 195 29.49 9.92 -10.04
N LEU A 196 30.10 11.11 -10.04
CA LEU A 196 30.62 11.76 -8.84
C LEU A 196 29.50 12.10 -7.85
N ASP A 197 28.38 12.66 -8.31
CA ASP A 197 27.20 12.94 -7.48
C ASP A 197 26.67 11.64 -6.84
N SER A 198 26.60 10.56 -7.61
CA SER A 198 26.15 9.26 -7.10
C SER A 198 27.12 8.67 -6.08
N PHE A 199 28.43 8.78 -6.33
CA PHE A 199 29.46 8.34 -5.37
C PHE A 199 29.40 9.13 -4.06
N GLN A 200 29.28 10.47 -4.13
CA GLN A 200 29.10 11.32 -2.95
C GLN A 200 27.84 10.93 -2.18
N ARG A 201 26.71 10.72 -2.86
CA ARG A 201 25.46 10.27 -2.24
C ARG A 201 25.57 8.92 -1.56
N ILE A 202 26.27 7.94 -2.17
CA ILE A 202 26.51 6.65 -1.52
C ILE A 202 27.34 6.84 -0.26
N ARG A 203 28.40 7.65 -0.32
CA ARG A 203 29.24 7.93 0.84
C ARG A 203 28.45 8.64 1.95
N GLU A 204 27.67 9.67 1.62
CA GLU A 204 26.74 10.34 2.54
C GLU A 204 25.76 9.34 3.17
N SER A 205 25.18 8.45 2.36
CA SER A 205 24.26 7.41 2.82
C SER A 205 24.92 6.42 3.78
N VAL A 206 26.13 5.93 3.45
CA VAL A 206 26.88 4.99 4.28
C VAL A 206 27.28 5.64 5.61
N HIS A 207 27.73 6.89 5.59
CA HIS A 207 28.01 7.62 6.83
C HIS A 207 26.74 7.75 7.69
N ALA A 208 25.63 8.20 7.10
CA ALA A 208 24.36 8.32 7.80
C ALA A 208 23.82 6.98 8.33
N ASP A 209 24.03 5.87 7.61
CA ASP A 209 23.63 4.53 8.04
C ASP A 209 24.50 4.05 9.22
N ASN A 210 25.81 4.30 9.17
CA ASN A 210 26.74 3.95 10.25
C ASN A 210 26.49 4.77 11.53
N ASP A 211 26.11 6.04 11.39
CA ASP A 211 25.84 6.94 12.51
C ASP A 211 24.39 6.82 13.03
N LEU A 212 23.54 6.02 12.36
CA LEU A 212 22.12 5.93 12.69
C LEU A 212 21.89 5.43 14.12
N TYR A 213 22.54 4.33 14.52
CA TYR A 213 22.33 3.77 15.85
C TYR A 213 22.64 4.79 16.94
N ALA A 214 23.77 5.49 16.82
CA ALA A 214 24.16 6.54 17.74
C ALA A 214 23.15 7.71 17.76
N ALA A 215 22.58 8.07 16.60
CA ALA A 215 21.55 9.11 16.53
C ALA A 215 20.23 8.67 17.18
N VAL A 216 19.82 7.41 17.01
CA VAL A 216 18.63 6.85 17.68
C VAL A 216 18.86 6.74 19.19
N GLU A 217 20.04 6.29 19.61
CA GLU A 217 20.44 6.24 21.02
C GLU A 217 20.43 7.64 21.65
N ALA A 218 20.96 8.66 20.97
CA ALA A 218 20.94 10.05 21.43
C ALA A 218 19.52 10.64 21.47
N TYR A 219 18.62 10.22 20.57
CA TYR A 219 17.22 10.60 20.61
C TYR A 219 16.51 10.01 21.85
N ASP A 220 16.93 8.82 22.30
CA ASP A 220 16.40 8.03 23.43
C ASP A 220 14.89 7.76 23.34
N PRO A 221 14.41 7.08 22.27
CA PRO A 221 13.01 6.69 22.16
C PRO A 221 12.67 5.61 23.20
N ARG A 222 11.52 5.76 23.87
CA ARG A 222 10.97 4.77 24.81
C ARG A 222 10.21 3.64 24.13
N PHE A 223 9.60 3.91 22.97
CA PHE A 223 8.87 2.89 22.24
C PHE A 223 8.99 3.06 20.73
N VAL A 224 8.57 2.02 20.00
CA VAL A 224 8.56 1.99 18.54
C VAL A 224 7.16 1.71 18.01
N LEU A 225 6.73 2.48 17.01
CA LEU A 225 5.59 2.13 16.16
C LEU A 225 6.12 1.40 14.92
N TYR A 226 5.76 0.14 14.75
CA TYR A 226 6.30 -0.69 13.68
C TYR A 226 5.28 -0.95 12.58
N TYR A 227 5.67 -0.70 11.33
CA TYR A 227 4.73 -0.76 10.20
C TYR A 227 5.30 -1.47 8.97
N GLY A 228 4.65 -2.58 8.61
CA GLY A 228 5.08 -3.51 7.56
C GLY A 228 4.45 -3.31 6.17
N VAL A 229 3.49 -2.41 6.01
CA VAL A 229 2.55 -2.35 4.87
C VAL A 229 2.97 -1.28 3.86
N PRO A 230 2.72 -1.46 2.54
CA PRO A 230 3.01 -0.47 1.51
C PRO A 230 2.16 0.82 1.59
N SER A 231 2.45 1.78 0.72
CA SER A 231 1.65 3.00 0.51
C SER A 231 0.19 2.71 0.16
N GLY A 232 -0.70 3.64 0.49
CA GLY A 232 -2.15 3.52 0.26
C GLY A 232 -2.92 2.91 1.44
N SER A 233 -2.24 2.63 2.56
CA SER A 233 -2.85 2.14 3.81
C SER A 233 -2.41 2.95 5.03
N SER A 234 -1.91 4.17 4.81
CA SER A 234 -1.43 5.07 5.88
C SER A 234 -2.49 5.39 6.94
N TYR A 235 -3.78 5.28 6.62
CA TYR A 235 -4.88 5.44 7.58
C TYR A 235 -4.73 4.53 8.81
N GLN A 236 -4.12 3.34 8.67
CA GLN A 236 -3.89 2.41 9.79
C GLN A 236 -2.99 3.03 10.87
N VAL A 237 -1.95 3.77 10.46
CA VAL A 237 -1.09 4.53 11.37
C VAL A 237 -1.78 5.82 11.80
N GLY A 238 -2.42 6.51 10.86
CA GLY A 238 -3.11 7.78 11.10
C GLY A 238 -4.16 7.70 12.22
N MET A 239 -4.86 6.58 12.37
CA MET A 239 -5.83 6.39 13.46
C MET A 239 -5.20 6.34 14.85
N TRP A 240 -3.90 6.07 14.98
CA TRP A 240 -3.25 5.85 16.28
C TRP A 240 -2.17 6.88 16.60
N ILE A 241 -1.60 7.53 15.58
CA ILE A 241 -0.38 8.32 15.74
C ILE A 241 -0.55 9.47 16.75
N GLU A 242 -1.66 10.19 16.69
CA GLU A 242 -2.01 11.27 17.63
C GLU A 242 -2.14 10.76 19.07
N TYR A 243 -2.74 9.59 19.26
CA TYR A 243 -2.90 8.97 20.57
C TYR A 243 -1.59 8.44 21.14
N LEU A 244 -0.69 7.97 20.29
CA LEU A 244 0.66 7.58 20.68
C LEU A 244 1.49 8.81 21.08
N GLU A 245 1.31 9.95 20.41
CA GLU A 245 1.93 11.23 20.79
C GLU A 245 1.44 11.71 22.18
N ARG A 246 0.15 11.52 22.49
CA ARG A 246 -0.45 11.82 23.82
C ARG A 246 0.14 11.00 24.98
N ILE A 247 0.85 9.90 24.71
CA ILE A 247 1.58 9.16 25.76
C ILE A 247 2.58 10.08 26.47
N GLY A 248 3.16 11.04 25.75
CA GLY A 248 4.11 12.02 26.31
C GLY A 248 5.56 11.52 26.36
N GLU A 249 5.85 10.37 25.73
CA GLU A 249 7.19 9.80 25.64
C GLU A 249 7.71 9.83 24.20
N LYS A 250 9.02 9.96 24.03
CA LYS A 250 9.65 9.92 22.71
C LYS A 250 9.48 8.55 22.07
N PHE A 251 9.21 8.52 20.78
CA PHE A 251 9.11 7.28 20.02
C PHE A 251 9.65 7.42 18.61
N ILE A 252 9.81 6.29 17.93
CA ILE A 252 10.26 6.22 16.55
C ILE A 252 9.30 5.37 15.73
N VAL A 253 9.06 5.76 14.48
CA VAL A 253 8.29 4.96 13.52
C VAL A 253 9.23 4.21 12.60
N VAL A 254 9.16 2.88 12.62
CA VAL A 254 10.01 2.01 11.79
C VAL A 254 9.19 1.37 10.68
N LEU A 255 9.56 1.70 9.44
CA LEU A 255 8.85 1.24 8.23
C LEU A 255 9.63 0.14 7.51
N ARG A 256 8.92 -0.92 7.10
CA ARG A 256 9.52 -1.98 6.26
C ARG A 256 9.42 -1.73 4.77
N ARG A 257 8.62 -0.75 4.34
CA ARG A 257 8.37 -0.42 2.93
C ARG A 257 8.69 1.04 2.64
N THR A 258 9.61 1.29 1.72
CA THR A 258 9.97 2.66 1.29
C THR A 258 8.81 3.42 0.66
N SER A 259 7.83 2.72 0.08
CA SER A 259 6.66 3.34 -0.54
C SER A 259 5.78 4.10 0.46
N ALA A 260 5.62 3.59 1.68
CA ALA A 260 4.83 4.23 2.73
C ALA A 260 5.51 5.47 3.35
N PHE A 261 6.82 5.64 3.16
CA PHE A 261 7.62 6.65 3.87
C PHE A 261 7.04 8.06 3.83
N ARG A 262 6.67 8.56 2.64
CA ARG A 262 6.16 9.94 2.52
C ARG A 262 4.80 10.11 3.18
N GLU A 263 3.91 9.12 3.04
CA GLU A 263 2.58 9.19 3.62
C GLU A 263 2.66 9.19 5.14
N ILE A 264 3.51 8.33 5.72
CA ILE A 264 3.66 8.24 7.18
C ILE A 264 4.45 9.43 7.76
N ALA A 265 5.51 9.88 7.09
CA ALA A 265 6.29 11.04 7.54
C ALA A 265 5.47 12.34 7.58
N ASN A 266 4.39 12.43 6.80
CA ASN A 266 3.49 13.59 6.83
C ASN A 266 2.46 13.52 7.99
N LEU A 267 2.38 12.41 8.72
CA LEU A 267 1.40 12.22 9.81
C LEU A 267 1.95 12.55 11.20
N THR A 268 3.27 12.75 11.35
CA THR A 268 3.90 12.92 12.66
C THR A 268 5.22 13.67 12.54
N ASP A 269 5.56 14.39 13.61
CA ASP A 269 6.87 15.00 13.79
C ASP A 269 7.87 14.05 14.48
N ALA A 270 7.44 12.84 14.88
CA ALA A 270 8.34 11.82 15.41
C ALA A 270 9.31 11.32 14.32
N PRO A 271 10.52 10.85 14.69
CA PRO A 271 11.44 10.24 13.75
C PRO A 271 10.81 9.08 12.97
N VAL A 272 10.93 9.10 11.64
CA VAL A 272 10.44 8.03 10.76
C VAL A 272 11.61 7.44 9.99
N VAL A 273 11.87 6.14 10.13
CA VAL A 273 13.04 5.47 9.52
C VAL A 273 12.62 4.24 8.72
N VAL A 274 13.19 4.06 7.53
CA VAL A 274 12.93 2.87 6.69
C VAL A 274 14.04 1.82 6.88
N ARG A 275 13.63 0.61 7.28
CA ARG A 275 14.50 -0.57 7.39
C ARG A 275 13.87 -1.73 6.65
N THR A 276 14.26 -1.95 5.39
CA THR A 276 13.58 -2.95 4.54
C THR A 276 13.95 -4.38 4.92
N ASN A 277 15.16 -4.59 5.42
CA ASN A 277 15.66 -5.92 5.80
C ASN A 277 15.71 -6.12 7.30
N ILE A 278 15.60 -7.37 7.75
CA ILE A 278 15.57 -7.73 9.16
C ILE A 278 16.84 -7.33 9.91
N TRP A 279 18.02 -7.55 9.33
CA TRP A 279 19.31 -7.22 9.96
C TRP A 279 19.52 -5.72 10.16
N GLN A 280 18.76 -4.85 9.47
CA GLN A 280 18.85 -3.41 9.66
C GLN A 280 18.04 -2.93 10.87
N LEU A 281 17.20 -3.78 11.46
CA LEU A 281 16.44 -3.41 12.65
C LEU A 281 17.37 -3.18 13.85
N ASP A 282 18.52 -3.86 13.89
CA ASP A 282 19.53 -3.68 14.94
C ASP A 282 20.12 -2.26 14.94
N ASP A 283 20.01 -1.52 13.82
CA ASP A 283 20.47 -0.14 13.72
C ASP A 283 19.51 0.86 14.39
N VAL A 284 18.25 0.47 14.66
CA VAL A 284 17.20 1.37 15.17
C VAL A 284 16.58 0.92 16.49
N ILE A 285 16.90 -0.27 17.00
CA ILE A 285 16.35 -0.77 18.27
C ILE A 285 17.39 -0.63 19.37
N THR A 286 17.06 0.17 20.39
CA THR A 286 17.95 0.43 21.52
C THR A 286 17.53 -0.40 22.75
N PRO A 287 18.46 -0.67 23.69
CA PRO A 287 18.13 -1.34 24.95
C PRO A 287 17.15 -0.56 25.84
N ASN A 288 17.05 0.77 25.66
CA ASN A 288 16.17 1.65 26.44
C ASN A 288 14.71 1.62 25.97
N MET A 289 14.43 1.08 24.78
CA MET A 289 13.07 0.88 24.31
C MET A 289 12.39 -0.21 25.13
N THR A 290 11.16 0.04 25.54
CA THR A 290 10.41 -0.83 26.46
C THR A 290 9.16 -1.40 25.82
N ALA A 291 8.66 -0.80 24.75
CA ALA A 291 7.44 -1.25 24.08
C ALA A 291 7.50 -1.10 22.55
N ALA A 292 6.74 -1.94 21.86
CA ALA A 292 6.54 -1.89 20.42
C ALA A 292 5.05 -1.99 20.09
N PHE A 293 4.52 -1.03 19.33
CA PHE A 293 3.12 -0.99 18.90
C PHE A 293 2.96 -1.43 17.44
N TYR A 294 1.87 -2.15 17.18
CA TYR A 294 1.54 -2.72 15.88
C TYR A 294 0.08 -2.45 15.52
N VAL A 295 -0.18 -1.92 14.32
CA VAL A 295 -1.53 -1.48 13.90
C VAL A 295 -2.19 -2.43 12.90
N ASN A 296 -1.61 -3.60 12.65
CA ASN A 296 -2.14 -4.60 11.72
C ASN A 296 -1.53 -5.98 11.98
N ASN A 297 -1.96 -6.98 11.20
CA ASN A 297 -1.45 -8.35 11.24
C ASN A 297 -0.49 -8.65 10.08
N SER A 298 0.30 -7.65 9.64
CA SER A 298 1.19 -7.86 8.50
C SER A 298 2.33 -8.83 8.82
N ALA A 299 2.65 -9.72 7.88
CA ALA A 299 3.71 -10.72 8.07
C ALA A 299 5.06 -10.13 8.54
N PRO A 300 5.50 -8.93 8.11
CA PRO A 300 6.75 -8.35 8.62
C PRO A 300 6.78 -8.05 10.12
N ASN A 301 5.66 -8.09 10.85
CA ASN A 301 5.61 -7.83 12.29
C ASN A 301 6.44 -8.84 13.10
N VAL A 302 6.50 -10.09 12.65
CA VAL A 302 7.31 -11.15 13.28
C VAL A 302 8.79 -10.78 13.39
N HIS A 303 9.29 -9.92 12.48
CA HIS A 303 10.68 -9.50 12.49
C HIS A 303 11.04 -8.57 13.65
N LEU A 304 10.08 -7.82 14.21
CA LEU A 304 10.33 -6.97 15.38
C LEU A 304 10.00 -7.70 16.70
N VAL A 305 9.08 -8.68 16.69
CA VAL A 305 8.76 -9.48 17.88
C VAL A 305 9.97 -10.27 18.42
N ARG A 306 11.01 -10.44 17.60
CA ARG A 306 12.28 -11.07 18.00
C ARG A 306 13.05 -10.35 19.13
N TYR A 307 12.68 -9.12 19.51
CA TYR A 307 13.38 -8.34 20.53
C TYR A 307 12.69 -8.50 21.90
N PRO A 308 13.11 -9.47 22.73
CA PRO A 308 12.34 -9.91 23.90
C PRO A 308 12.33 -8.90 25.06
N HIS A 309 13.16 -7.85 25.02
CA HIS A 309 13.19 -6.86 26.09
C HIS A 309 12.00 -5.90 26.05
N MET A 310 11.33 -5.75 24.90
CA MET A 310 10.16 -4.89 24.73
C MET A 310 8.86 -5.66 24.95
N ILE A 311 7.84 -4.99 25.49
CA ILE A 311 6.45 -5.46 25.46
C ILE A 311 5.87 -5.17 24.07
N HIS A 312 5.42 -6.20 23.38
CA HIS A 312 4.80 -6.09 22.06
C HIS A 312 3.28 -5.96 22.20
N VAL A 313 2.73 -4.83 21.74
CA VAL A 313 1.32 -4.45 21.88
C VAL A 313 0.64 -4.39 20.51
N GLN A 314 -0.35 -5.26 20.31
CA GLN A 314 -1.19 -5.22 19.12
C GLN A 314 -2.39 -4.29 19.32
N LEU A 315 -2.57 -3.34 18.40
CA LEU A 315 -3.69 -2.39 18.38
C LEU A 315 -4.72 -2.70 17.29
N LEU A 316 -4.31 -3.37 16.20
CA LEU A 316 -5.07 -3.43 14.95
C LEU A 316 -5.40 -2.02 14.40
N HIS A 317 -6.32 -1.93 13.44
CA HIS A 317 -6.75 -0.68 12.81
C HIS A 317 -8.28 -0.67 12.63
N GLY A 318 -8.99 -1.45 13.44
CA GLY A 318 -10.38 -1.78 13.22
C GLY A 318 -10.82 -2.85 14.21
N ASP A 319 -11.96 -2.63 14.85
CA ASP A 319 -12.66 -3.65 15.63
C ASP A 319 -14.00 -3.93 14.92
N SER A 320 -14.23 -5.18 14.53
CA SER A 320 -15.44 -5.59 13.80
C SER A 320 -15.59 -7.11 13.82
N ASP A 321 -16.78 -7.61 13.46
CA ASP A 321 -17.09 -9.04 13.44
C ASP A 321 -16.45 -9.82 12.26
N LYS A 322 -15.53 -9.19 11.51
CA LYS A 322 -14.84 -9.80 10.36
C LYS A 322 -13.67 -10.70 10.78
N ALA A 323 -13.35 -11.70 9.97
CA ALA A 323 -12.26 -12.66 10.19
C ALA A 323 -10.88 -12.04 10.47
N SER A 324 -10.59 -10.86 9.93
CA SER A 324 -9.35 -10.13 10.21
C SER A 324 -9.20 -9.74 11.68
N SER A 325 -10.30 -9.58 12.42
CA SER A 325 -10.35 -9.10 13.80
C SER A 325 -10.21 -10.21 14.85
N PHE A 326 -10.14 -11.48 14.44
CA PHE A 326 -9.89 -12.63 15.31
C PHE A 326 -8.78 -13.54 14.76
N ASN A 327 -7.82 -12.98 14.01
CA ASN A 327 -6.74 -13.76 13.42
C ASN A 327 -5.83 -14.39 14.50
N PRO A 328 -5.56 -15.72 14.45
CA PRO A 328 -4.68 -16.41 15.40
C PRO A 328 -3.28 -15.83 15.55
N VAL A 329 -2.76 -15.13 14.54
CA VAL A 329 -1.44 -14.46 14.60
C VAL A 329 -1.34 -13.45 15.75
N THR A 330 -2.48 -12.94 16.24
CA THR A 330 -2.54 -12.02 17.38
C THR A 330 -1.99 -12.65 18.67
N ALA A 331 -1.95 -13.98 18.78
CA ALA A 331 -1.34 -14.68 19.91
C ALA A 331 0.16 -14.40 20.07
N LEU A 332 0.83 -13.94 19.00
CA LEU A 332 2.26 -13.59 18.96
C LEU A 332 2.64 -12.48 19.95
N TYR A 333 1.73 -11.54 20.20
CA TYR A 333 2.02 -10.33 20.97
C TYR A 333 1.89 -10.57 22.47
N ASP A 334 2.57 -9.76 23.29
CA ASP A 334 2.50 -9.85 24.75
C ASP A 334 1.17 -9.28 25.26
N LYS A 335 0.70 -8.19 24.62
CA LYS A 335 -0.55 -7.50 24.92
C LYS A 335 -1.37 -7.28 23.65
N VAL A 336 -2.69 -7.31 23.80
CA VAL A 336 -3.67 -7.08 22.74
C VAL A 336 -4.65 -6.03 23.25
N PHE A 337 -4.55 -4.83 22.71
CA PHE A 337 -5.45 -3.74 23.05
C PHE A 337 -6.70 -3.84 22.19
N VAL A 338 -7.86 -3.85 22.83
CA VAL A 338 -9.15 -4.07 22.19
C VAL A 338 -10.16 -3.02 22.60
N ALA A 339 -11.18 -2.82 21.76
CA ALA A 339 -12.19 -1.80 22.00
C ALA A 339 -13.08 -2.12 23.21
N GLY A 340 -13.52 -3.36 23.33
CA GLY A 340 -14.49 -3.79 24.34
C GLY A 340 -14.42 -5.28 24.59
N GLN A 341 -15.30 -5.76 25.46
CA GLN A 341 -15.42 -7.17 25.79
C GLN A 341 -15.84 -8.00 24.57
N ALA A 342 -16.69 -7.45 23.69
CA ALA A 342 -17.09 -8.10 22.43
C ALA A 342 -15.88 -8.59 21.62
N ALA A 343 -14.80 -7.81 21.63
CA ALA A 343 -13.60 -8.15 20.89
C ALA A 343 -12.89 -9.39 21.41
N ILE A 344 -12.89 -9.59 22.72
CA ILE A 344 -12.31 -10.76 23.39
C ILE A 344 -13.17 -11.98 23.09
N ASP A 345 -14.48 -11.84 23.24
CA ASP A 345 -15.45 -12.92 23.04
C ASP A 345 -15.39 -13.44 21.59
N ARG A 346 -15.21 -12.55 20.61
CA ARG A 346 -15.00 -12.92 19.19
C ARG A 346 -13.84 -13.89 18.96
N TYR A 347 -12.73 -13.79 19.71
CA TYR A 347 -11.63 -14.75 19.59
C TYR A 347 -12.07 -16.13 20.09
N GLU A 348 -12.71 -16.19 21.25
CA GLU A 348 -13.19 -17.43 21.88
C GLU A 348 -14.26 -18.11 21.00
N ASP A 349 -15.25 -17.36 20.52
CA ASP A 349 -16.35 -17.82 19.67
C ASP A 349 -15.87 -18.41 18.32
N ASN A 350 -14.72 -17.96 17.83
CA ASN A 350 -14.12 -18.45 16.58
C ASN A 350 -12.99 -19.47 16.80
N GLY A 351 -12.88 -20.04 18.02
CA GLY A 351 -11.93 -21.10 18.33
C GLY A 351 -10.47 -20.63 18.42
N VAL A 352 -10.24 -19.33 18.60
CA VAL A 352 -8.90 -18.74 18.73
C VAL A 352 -8.58 -18.49 20.19
N ASN A 353 -7.84 -19.43 20.78
CA ASN A 353 -7.50 -19.36 22.20
C ASN A 353 -6.29 -18.43 22.44
N ILE A 354 -6.55 -17.25 23.02
CA ILE A 354 -5.54 -16.31 23.51
C ILE A 354 -5.77 -16.13 25.01
N PRO A 355 -4.73 -16.22 25.87
CA PRO A 355 -4.89 -16.03 27.31
C PRO A 355 -5.53 -14.68 27.65
N LYS A 356 -6.54 -14.68 28.54
CA LYS A 356 -7.37 -13.49 28.84
C LYS A 356 -6.54 -12.32 29.37
N GLU A 357 -5.46 -12.60 30.09
CA GLU A 357 -4.51 -11.64 30.64
C GLU A 357 -3.68 -10.86 29.61
N LYS A 358 -3.64 -11.33 28.35
CA LYS A 358 -3.04 -10.59 27.25
C LYS A 358 -3.93 -9.44 26.78
N PHE A 359 -5.24 -9.55 26.96
CA PHE A 359 -6.16 -8.52 26.50
C PHE A 359 -6.19 -7.33 27.45
N THR A 360 -6.33 -6.13 26.90
CA THR A 360 -6.57 -4.90 27.65
C THR A 360 -7.64 -4.11 26.91
N ILE A 361 -8.78 -3.91 27.58
CA ILE A 361 -9.88 -3.12 27.03
C ILE A 361 -9.53 -1.64 27.18
N VAL A 362 -9.47 -0.93 26.06
CA VAL A 362 -9.00 0.47 25.99
C VAL A 362 -9.94 1.37 25.19
N GLY A 363 -11.05 0.83 24.69
CA GLY A 363 -11.95 1.59 23.83
C GLY A 363 -11.40 1.80 22.42
N ARG A 364 -12.09 2.65 21.66
CA ARG A 364 -11.65 3.14 20.34
C ARG A 364 -11.39 4.63 20.43
N PRO A 365 -10.20 5.09 20.82
CA PRO A 365 -9.99 6.50 21.17
C PRO A 365 -10.40 7.47 20.04
N GLN A 366 -10.42 7.01 18.78
CA GLN A 366 -10.88 7.73 17.60
C GLN A 366 -12.31 8.28 17.71
N VAL A 367 -13.19 7.67 18.52
CA VAL A 367 -14.58 8.12 18.67
C VAL A 367 -14.73 9.28 19.67
N GLU A 368 -13.65 9.79 20.28
CA GLU A 368 -13.74 10.88 21.26
C GLU A 368 -14.38 12.17 20.70
N THR A 369 -14.35 12.36 19.38
CA THR A 369 -14.97 13.50 18.69
C THR A 369 -16.42 13.26 18.30
N VAL A 370 -16.93 12.04 18.50
CA VAL A 370 -18.33 11.69 18.22
C VAL A 370 -19.19 12.13 19.40
N GLU A 371 -20.18 12.96 19.10
CA GLU A 371 -21.10 13.50 20.11
C GLU A 371 -22.10 12.42 20.54
N GLN A 372 -22.15 12.15 21.86
CA GLN A 372 -23.16 11.27 22.43
C GLN A 372 -24.50 12.00 22.53
N GLN A 373 -25.57 11.29 22.16
CA GLN A 373 -26.92 11.73 22.45
C GLN A 373 -27.12 11.79 23.97
N GLY A 374 -27.79 12.84 24.44
CA GLY A 374 -28.20 12.97 25.84
C GLY A 374 -29.19 11.87 26.26
N PRO A 375 -29.60 11.85 27.55
CA PRO A 375 -30.49 10.81 28.09
C PRO A 375 -31.91 10.85 27.51
N GLU A 376 -32.29 11.93 26.81
CA GLU A 376 -33.59 12.08 26.20
C GLU A 376 -33.57 11.60 24.74
N ASN A 377 -34.60 10.83 24.35
CA ASN A 377 -34.81 10.49 22.94
C ASN A 377 -35.28 11.74 22.19
N ILE A 378 -34.40 12.27 21.35
CA ILE A 378 -34.68 13.42 20.49
C ILE A 378 -35.38 12.91 19.22
N PRO A 379 -36.45 13.57 18.73
CA PRO A 379 -37.08 13.18 17.48
C PRO A 379 -36.09 13.20 16.30
N VAL A 380 -35.94 12.07 15.61
CA VAL A 380 -35.01 11.94 14.48
C VAL A 380 -35.48 12.80 13.29
N GLN A 381 -34.68 13.80 12.92
CA GLN A 381 -34.94 14.64 11.74
C GLN A 381 -33.99 14.32 10.60
N THR A 382 -32.75 14.01 10.93
CA THR A 382 -31.67 13.78 9.97
C THR A 382 -31.16 12.35 10.03
N VAL A 383 -31.16 11.65 8.90
CA VAL A 383 -30.71 10.24 8.80
C VAL A 383 -29.49 10.14 7.90
N LEU A 384 -28.42 9.56 8.44
CA LEU A 384 -27.24 9.18 7.66
C LEU A 384 -27.47 7.84 6.97
N TYR A 385 -27.47 7.81 5.64
CA TYR A 385 -27.37 6.56 4.88
C TYR A 385 -25.92 6.34 4.44
N ALA A 386 -25.27 5.32 5.01
CA ALA A 386 -23.85 5.03 4.83
C ALA A 386 -23.61 3.57 4.37
N PRO A 387 -23.90 3.23 3.11
CA PRO A 387 -23.75 1.87 2.62
C PRO A 387 -22.29 1.48 2.32
N THR A 388 -21.93 0.22 2.58
CA THR A 388 -20.64 -0.34 2.18
C THR A 388 -20.56 -0.63 0.67
N TRP A 389 -19.39 -1.04 0.20
CA TRP A 389 -19.16 -1.50 -1.16
C TRP A 389 -19.20 -3.03 -1.22
N GLU A 390 -19.32 -3.57 -2.43
CA GLU A 390 -19.60 -5.00 -2.67
C GLU A 390 -18.48 -5.98 -2.23
N GLY A 391 -17.35 -5.49 -1.74
CA GLY A 391 -16.20 -6.31 -1.41
C GLY A 391 -15.47 -6.85 -2.64
N HIS A 392 -14.38 -7.57 -2.41
CA HIS A 392 -13.63 -8.24 -3.48
C HIS A 392 -14.25 -9.59 -3.86
N TYR A 393 -15.04 -10.19 -2.97
CA TYR A 393 -15.60 -11.53 -3.10
C TYR A 393 -17.09 -11.51 -2.79
N ALA A 394 -17.86 -12.33 -3.51
CA ALA A 394 -19.32 -12.35 -3.45
C ALA A 394 -19.86 -12.76 -2.05
N ASP A 395 -19.14 -13.62 -1.34
CA ASP A 395 -19.42 -14.05 0.04
C ASP A 395 -19.20 -12.94 1.08
N THR A 396 -18.53 -11.85 0.70
CA THR A 396 -18.31 -10.66 1.53
C THR A 396 -19.09 -9.43 1.04
N ASN A 397 -20.03 -9.63 0.09
CA ASN A 397 -20.85 -8.55 -0.44
C ASN A 397 -22.05 -8.26 0.47
N TYR A 398 -21.85 -7.37 1.43
CA TYR A 398 -22.90 -6.90 2.34
C TYR A 398 -23.51 -5.55 1.90
N GLY A 399 -23.14 -5.01 0.74
CA GLY A 399 -23.51 -3.65 0.32
C GLY A 399 -25.00 -3.47 0.10
N SER A 400 -25.61 -2.51 0.81
CA SER A 400 -27.04 -2.20 0.74
C SER A 400 -27.44 -1.23 -0.40
N LEU A 401 -26.46 -0.72 -1.17
CA LEU A 401 -26.73 0.15 -2.33
C LEU A 401 -27.79 -0.36 -3.32
N PRO A 402 -27.95 -1.68 -3.59
CA PRO A 402 -28.98 -2.17 -4.50
C PRO A 402 -30.41 -1.80 -4.10
N VAL A 403 -30.70 -1.67 -2.80
CA VAL A 403 -32.01 -1.29 -2.23
C VAL A 403 -32.01 0.15 -1.67
N GLY A 404 -30.88 0.84 -1.77
CA GLY A 404 -30.70 2.20 -1.29
C GLY A 404 -31.69 3.21 -1.87
N PRO A 405 -32.02 3.22 -3.18
CA PRO A 405 -33.01 4.14 -3.73
C PRO A 405 -34.37 4.06 -3.04
N GLU A 406 -34.85 2.85 -2.72
CA GLU A 406 -36.13 2.63 -2.06
C GLU A 406 -36.11 3.13 -0.61
N ILE A 407 -35.04 2.84 0.15
CA ILE A 407 -34.84 3.37 1.50
C ILE A 407 -34.88 4.91 1.49
N ILE A 408 -34.21 5.53 0.51
CA ILE A 408 -34.14 7.00 0.40
C ILE A 408 -35.49 7.61 0.06
N ARG A 409 -36.26 7.00 -0.86
CA ARG A 409 -37.63 7.45 -1.17
C ARG A 409 -38.51 7.42 0.06
N GLU A 410 -38.40 6.36 0.86
CA GLU A 410 -39.21 6.18 2.05
C GLU A 410 -38.84 7.18 3.16
N LEU A 411 -37.55 7.47 3.34
CA LEU A 411 -37.09 8.53 4.26
C LEU A 411 -37.61 9.91 3.86
N VAL A 412 -37.54 10.23 2.56
CA VAL A 412 -38.04 11.49 2.00
C VAL A 412 -39.57 11.59 2.15
N ALA A 413 -40.30 10.49 1.93
CA ALA A 413 -41.75 10.44 2.11
C ALA A 413 -42.18 10.65 3.56
N ARG A 414 -41.34 10.21 4.52
CA ARG A 414 -41.49 10.48 5.96
C ARG A 414 -40.92 11.83 6.41
N GLU A 415 -40.66 12.71 5.45
CA GLU A 415 -40.18 14.08 5.65
C GLU A 415 -38.81 14.22 6.32
N ARG A 416 -37.92 13.24 6.18
CA ARG A 416 -36.59 13.27 6.81
C ARG A 416 -35.52 13.88 5.92
N THR A 417 -34.58 14.59 6.54
CA THR A 417 -33.37 15.08 5.88
C THR A 417 -32.35 13.95 5.80
N VAL A 418 -31.81 13.68 4.61
CA VAL A 418 -30.80 12.63 4.42
C VAL A 418 -29.39 13.19 4.27
N ILE A 419 -28.44 12.56 4.97
CA ILE A 419 -27.01 12.62 4.67
C ILE A 419 -26.65 11.33 3.93
N PHE A 420 -26.19 11.41 2.69
CA PHE A 420 -25.80 10.23 1.90
C PHE A 420 -24.30 10.17 1.69
N ARG A 421 -23.67 9.13 2.26
CA ARG A 421 -22.22 8.91 2.21
C ARG A 421 -21.90 7.48 1.75
N PRO A 422 -21.87 7.21 0.43
CA PRO A 422 -21.47 5.90 -0.07
C PRO A 422 -19.96 5.66 0.11
N HIS A 423 -19.56 4.40 0.21
CA HIS A 423 -18.14 4.06 0.28
C HIS A 423 -17.38 4.47 -1.02
N PRO A 424 -16.15 5.04 -0.94
CA PRO A 424 -15.42 5.51 -2.12
C PRO A 424 -15.14 4.43 -3.19
N PHE A 425 -15.03 3.17 -2.79
CA PHE A 425 -14.81 2.06 -3.74
C PHE A 425 -16.08 1.69 -4.52
N SER A 426 -17.26 2.10 -4.07
CA SER A 426 -18.52 1.86 -4.80
C SER A 426 -18.52 2.53 -6.19
N TYR A 427 -17.76 3.62 -6.38
CA TYR A 427 -17.58 4.26 -7.69
C TYR A 427 -16.83 3.41 -8.72
N ARG A 428 -16.13 2.35 -8.29
CA ARG A 428 -15.42 1.43 -9.19
C ARG A 428 -16.35 0.44 -9.86
N ASN A 429 -17.53 0.18 -9.30
CA ASN A 429 -18.56 -0.65 -9.92
C ASN A 429 -19.57 0.25 -10.68
N PRO A 430 -19.80 0.03 -11.99
CA PRO A 430 -20.79 0.76 -12.78
C PRO A 430 -22.23 0.71 -12.23
N GLU A 431 -22.67 -0.43 -11.70
CA GLU A 431 -24.02 -0.62 -11.14
C GLU A 431 -24.19 0.16 -9.84
N ALA A 432 -23.24 0.03 -8.90
CA ALA A 432 -23.22 0.83 -7.68
C ALA A 432 -23.13 2.33 -7.99
N ALA A 433 -22.32 2.74 -8.97
CA ALA A 433 -22.26 4.12 -9.43
C ALA A 433 -23.59 4.62 -10.02
N GLN A 434 -24.38 3.75 -10.67
CA GLN A 434 -25.73 4.07 -11.14
C GLN A 434 -26.70 4.27 -9.97
N ARG A 435 -26.66 3.40 -8.96
CA ARG A 435 -27.48 3.56 -7.74
C ARG A 435 -27.16 4.84 -6.98
N ILE A 436 -25.87 5.18 -6.88
CA ILE A 436 -25.43 6.46 -6.30
C ILE A 436 -26.00 7.65 -7.09
N ARG A 437 -26.03 7.59 -8.43
CA ARG A 437 -26.64 8.65 -9.26
C ARG A 437 -28.14 8.77 -9.02
N GLU A 438 -28.84 7.64 -8.94
CA GLU A 438 -30.29 7.58 -8.68
C GLU A 438 -30.64 8.19 -7.31
N ILE A 439 -29.93 7.81 -6.25
CA ILE A 439 -30.10 8.39 -4.91
C ILE A 439 -29.90 9.90 -4.94
N ARG A 440 -28.84 10.38 -5.59
CA ARG A 440 -28.58 11.83 -5.71
C ARG A 440 -29.70 12.55 -6.45
N GLN A 441 -30.31 11.94 -7.47
CA GLN A 441 -31.45 12.51 -8.19
C GLN A 441 -32.68 12.62 -7.30
N ILE A 442 -32.99 11.59 -6.50
CA ILE A 442 -34.10 11.61 -5.54
C ILE A 442 -33.91 12.75 -4.54
N LEU A 443 -32.73 12.85 -3.93
CA LEU A 443 -32.43 13.90 -2.96
C LEU A 443 -32.45 15.30 -3.59
N THR A 444 -31.94 15.46 -4.81
CA THR A 444 -31.98 16.76 -5.50
C THR A 444 -33.41 17.20 -5.77
N ALA A 445 -34.26 16.29 -6.28
CA ALA A 445 -35.65 16.59 -6.56
C ALA A 445 -36.43 16.96 -5.29
N ASP A 446 -36.16 16.27 -4.18
CA ASP A 446 -36.81 16.58 -2.91
C ASP A 446 -36.37 17.93 -2.34
N ALA A 447 -35.07 18.24 -2.40
CA ALA A 447 -34.54 19.54 -1.99
C ALA A 447 -35.14 20.70 -2.80
N GLU A 448 -35.30 20.52 -4.13
CA GLU A 448 -35.95 21.50 -5.00
C GLU A 448 -37.43 21.69 -4.69
N ALA A 449 -38.14 20.62 -4.30
CA ALA A 449 -39.56 20.64 -4.02
C ALA A 449 -39.90 21.19 -2.62
N THR A 450 -39.08 20.89 -1.62
CA THR A 450 -39.40 21.13 -0.20
C THR A 450 -38.49 22.15 0.48
N GLY A 451 -37.31 22.43 -0.09
CA GLY A 451 -36.27 23.23 0.55
C GLY A 451 -35.45 22.48 1.60
N ARG A 452 -35.61 21.15 1.76
CA ARG A 452 -34.78 20.35 2.68
C ARG A 452 -33.30 20.36 2.28
N GLU A 453 -32.43 20.54 3.27
CA GLU A 453 -30.98 20.65 3.09
C GLU A 453 -30.29 19.28 3.20
N HIS A 454 -30.49 18.41 2.22
CA HIS A 454 -29.77 17.14 2.15
C HIS A 454 -28.26 17.32 1.95
N LEU A 455 -27.44 16.44 2.55
CA LEU A 455 -25.99 16.43 2.34
C LEU A 455 -25.58 15.20 1.54
N PHE A 456 -24.99 15.40 0.36
CA PHE A 456 -24.49 14.31 -0.50
C PHE A 456 -23.39 14.82 -1.44
N GLY A 457 -22.58 13.93 -2.01
CA GLY A 457 -21.48 14.36 -2.87
C GLY A 457 -20.34 14.98 -2.06
N ARG A 458 -19.74 16.06 -2.55
CA ARG A 458 -18.56 16.67 -1.91
C ARG A 458 -18.80 17.05 -0.43
N PRO A 459 -19.92 17.69 -0.03
CA PRO A 459 -20.20 17.97 1.37
C PRO A 459 -20.13 16.74 2.28
N ALA A 460 -20.79 15.65 1.89
CA ALA A 460 -20.87 14.43 2.70
C ALA A 460 -19.72 13.43 2.49
N GLU A 461 -18.89 13.58 1.44
CA GLU A 461 -17.83 12.61 1.09
C GLU A 461 -16.41 13.20 1.20
N LYS A 462 -16.26 14.53 1.29
CA LYS A 462 -14.97 15.24 1.31
C LYS A 462 -14.88 16.33 2.35
N ASP A 463 -15.92 17.13 2.50
CA ASP A 463 -15.88 18.29 3.40
C ASP A 463 -16.12 17.85 4.85
N LEU A 464 -17.00 16.86 5.06
CA LEU A 464 -17.11 16.12 6.31
C LEU A 464 -16.33 14.80 6.24
N ASP A 465 -15.70 14.41 7.35
CA ASP A 465 -15.25 13.03 7.56
C ASP A 465 -16.41 12.15 8.06
N ALA A 466 -16.14 10.89 8.41
CA ALA A 466 -17.20 9.98 8.86
C ALA A 466 -17.83 10.46 10.19
N PHE A 467 -17.00 10.90 11.14
CA PHE A 467 -17.46 11.35 12.45
C PHE A 467 -18.25 12.66 12.37
N GLY A 468 -17.85 13.59 11.49
CA GLY A 468 -18.64 14.78 11.17
C GLY A 468 -20.03 14.43 10.63
N CYS A 469 -20.15 13.39 9.79
CA CYS A 469 -21.46 12.89 9.37
C CYS A 469 -22.26 12.26 10.53
N PHE A 470 -21.60 11.63 11.51
CA PHE A 470 -22.29 11.07 12.68
C PHE A 470 -22.85 12.19 13.58
N ASN A 471 -22.07 13.25 13.76
CA ASN A 471 -22.48 14.40 14.57
C ASN A 471 -23.62 15.17 13.90
N ALA A 472 -23.61 15.27 12.58
CA ALA A 472 -24.67 15.92 11.80
C ALA A 472 -25.96 15.10 11.63
N ALA A 473 -25.98 13.82 12.04
CA ALA A 473 -27.14 12.94 11.91
C ALA A 473 -27.77 12.63 13.27
N ASP A 474 -29.08 12.37 13.29
CA ASP A 474 -29.82 11.92 14.48
C ASP A 474 -30.00 10.40 14.51
N ALA A 475 -29.90 9.75 13.34
CA ALA A 475 -29.93 8.30 13.18
C ALA A 475 -29.07 7.86 11.99
N MET A 476 -28.76 6.57 11.90
CA MET A 476 -28.04 6.01 10.76
C MET A 476 -28.74 4.78 10.19
N ILE A 477 -28.69 4.59 8.87
CA ILE A 477 -28.95 3.33 8.19
C ILE A 477 -27.65 2.92 7.48
N SER A 478 -27.19 1.70 7.74
CA SER A 478 -26.00 1.13 7.12
C SER A 478 -26.21 -0.36 6.88
N ASP A 479 -25.13 -1.08 6.65
CA ASP A 479 -25.04 -2.52 6.46
C ASP A 479 -23.82 -3.04 7.25
N VAL A 480 -23.27 -4.22 6.94
CA VAL A 480 -22.10 -4.76 7.65
C VAL A 480 -20.85 -3.93 7.35
N SER A 481 -20.65 -2.89 8.15
CA SER A 481 -19.62 -1.88 7.96
C SER A 481 -18.81 -1.63 9.23
N SER A 482 -17.52 -1.31 9.05
CA SER A 482 -16.62 -0.97 10.16
C SER A 482 -16.94 0.36 10.82
N VAL A 483 -17.80 1.19 10.20
CA VAL A 483 -18.26 2.46 10.78
C VAL A 483 -19.41 2.29 11.77
N VAL A 484 -20.09 1.15 11.79
CA VAL A 484 -21.25 0.92 12.67
C VAL A 484 -20.84 0.84 14.14
N PRO A 485 -19.79 0.10 14.52
CA PRO A 485 -19.28 0.15 15.89
C PRO A 485 -18.88 1.57 16.33
N ASP A 486 -18.42 2.43 15.42
CA ASP A 486 -18.09 3.82 15.76
C ASP A 486 -19.34 4.68 15.95
N PHE A 487 -20.35 4.52 15.08
CA PHE A 487 -21.63 5.21 15.24
C PHE A 487 -22.33 4.81 16.54
N LEU A 488 -22.20 3.55 16.97
CA LEU A 488 -22.75 3.04 18.22
C LEU A 488 -22.28 3.87 19.44
N TYR A 489 -21.09 4.47 19.38
CA TYR A 489 -20.60 5.38 20.43
C TYR A 489 -21.54 6.56 20.66
N SER A 490 -22.13 7.12 19.60
CA SER A 490 -23.06 8.25 19.68
C SER A 490 -24.31 7.94 20.51
N GLY A 491 -24.66 6.67 20.72
CA GLY A 491 -25.90 6.26 21.38
C GLY A 491 -27.17 6.50 20.55
N LYS A 492 -27.05 7.09 19.36
CA LYS A 492 -28.16 7.38 18.44
C LYS A 492 -28.74 6.10 17.82
N PRO A 493 -30.03 6.06 17.50
CA PRO A 493 -30.66 4.89 16.88
C PRO A 493 -30.05 4.59 15.51
N TYR A 494 -29.93 3.30 15.16
CA TYR A 494 -29.41 2.89 13.85
C TYR A 494 -30.12 1.64 13.31
N GLY A 495 -30.21 1.57 11.99
CA GLY A 495 -30.72 0.44 11.23
C GLY A 495 -29.62 -0.24 10.42
N LEU A 496 -29.77 -1.54 10.22
CA LEU A 496 -28.86 -2.35 9.40
C LEU A 496 -29.63 -3.08 8.31
N VAL A 497 -29.10 -3.07 7.10
CA VAL A 497 -29.67 -3.81 5.97
C VAL A 497 -28.95 -5.15 5.84
N THR A 498 -29.70 -6.26 5.82
CA THR A 498 -29.18 -7.59 5.47
C THR A 498 -29.46 -7.88 4.00
N MET A 499 -28.42 -8.31 3.27
CA MET A 499 -28.50 -8.55 1.81
C MET A 499 -28.43 -10.03 1.42
N THR A 500 -28.08 -10.90 2.37
CA THR A 500 -27.72 -12.30 2.09
C THR A 500 -28.42 -13.31 2.99
N SER A 501 -28.95 -12.88 4.14
CA SER A 501 -29.44 -13.78 5.19
C SER A 501 -30.76 -13.29 5.75
N THR A 502 -31.53 -14.18 6.37
CA THR A 502 -32.69 -13.80 7.19
C THR A 502 -32.26 -12.90 8.35
N ILE A 503 -33.21 -12.19 8.98
CA ILE A 503 -32.90 -11.30 10.12
C ILE A 503 -32.32 -12.12 11.28
N GLU A 504 -32.89 -13.28 11.58
CA GLU A 504 -32.42 -14.15 12.66
C GLU A 504 -31.00 -14.69 12.41
N GLU A 505 -30.71 -15.15 11.19
CA GLU A 505 -29.36 -15.59 10.81
C GLU A 505 -28.36 -14.42 10.87
N PHE A 506 -28.79 -13.23 10.46
CA PHE A 506 -27.98 -12.02 10.50
C PHE A 506 -27.61 -11.62 11.92
N GLU A 507 -28.55 -11.67 12.87
CA GLU A 507 -28.31 -11.37 14.30
C GLU A 507 -27.48 -12.45 15.02
N GLN A 508 -27.44 -13.67 14.49
CA GLN A 508 -26.53 -14.73 14.97
C GLN A 508 -25.11 -14.50 14.46
N ALA A 509 -24.95 -14.18 13.17
CA ALA A 509 -23.65 -13.95 12.55
C ALA A 509 -23.01 -12.62 12.97
N PHE A 510 -23.82 -11.58 13.20
CA PHE A 510 -23.38 -10.23 13.55
C PHE A 510 -24.10 -9.77 14.82
N PRO A 511 -23.56 -10.07 16.03
CA PRO A 511 -24.23 -9.76 17.30
C PRO A 511 -24.59 -8.28 17.48
N LEU A 512 -23.83 -7.36 16.85
CA LEU A 512 -24.13 -5.93 16.84
C LEU A 512 -25.50 -5.60 16.21
N ALA A 513 -26.01 -6.45 15.31
CA ALA A 513 -27.32 -6.27 14.69
C ALA A 513 -28.48 -6.38 15.69
N ARG A 514 -28.26 -7.06 16.83
CA ARG A 514 -29.29 -7.22 17.87
C ARG A 514 -29.74 -5.89 18.45
N SER A 515 -28.86 -4.88 18.51
CA SER A 515 -29.20 -3.51 18.93
C SER A 515 -29.60 -2.56 17.79
N ALA A 516 -29.73 -3.08 16.56
CA ALA A 516 -30.13 -2.31 15.37
C ALA A 516 -31.58 -2.62 14.95
N TYR A 517 -32.18 -1.75 14.16
CA TYR A 517 -33.43 -2.07 13.43
C TYR A 517 -33.10 -2.68 12.07
N VAL A 518 -33.34 -3.99 11.90
CA VAL A 518 -32.87 -4.73 10.73
C VAL A 518 -33.88 -4.65 9.57
N ILE A 519 -33.38 -4.27 8.40
CA ILE A 519 -34.12 -4.17 7.15
C ILE A 519 -33.73 -5.35 6.26
N ASP A 520 -34.71 -6.17 5.87
CA ASP A 520 -34.49 -7.28 4.93
C ASP A 520 -34.30 -6.78 3.49
N ARG A 521 -33.72 -7.64 2.64
CA ARG A 521 -33.41 -7.33 1.24
C ARG A 521 -34.66 -7.04 0.41
N GLU A 522 -35.76 -7.72 0.72
CA GLU A 522 -37.05 -7.58 0.06
C GLU A 522 -37.81 -6.31 0.51
N LEU A 523 -37.24 -5.58 1.48
CA LEU A 523 -37.79 -4.38 2.12
C LEU A 523 -39.14 -4.62 2.82
N THR A 524 -39.45 -5.85 3.21
CA THR A 524 -40.72 -6.15 3.87
C THR A 524 -40.78 -5.58 5.29
N SER A 525 -39.64 -5.51 5.97
CA SER A 525 -39.50 -4.90 7.30
C SER A 525 -39.19 -3.40 7.27
N LEU A 526 -39.06 -2.77 6.10
CA LEU A 526 -38.63 -1.36 5.98
C LEU A 526 -39.55 -0.40 6.74
N GLY A 527 -40.87 -0.59 6.64
CA GLY A 527 -41.86 0.25 7.30
C GLY A 527 -41.70 0.24 8.82
N ASP A 528 -41.77 -0.95 9.41
CA ASP A 528 -41.65 -1.16 10.85
C ASP A 528 -40.28 -0.72 11.39
N ALA A 529 -39.20 -1.02 10.65
CA ALA A 529 -37.85 -0.62 11.02
C ALA A 529 -37.68 0.90 11.05
N LEU A 530 -38.31 1.63 10.12
CA LEU A 530 -38.29 3.09 10.10
C LEU A 530 -39.20 3.71 11.17
N ASP A 531 -40.32 3.10 11.52
CA ASP A 531 -41.16 3.59 12.62
C ASP A 531 -40.42 3.46 13.96
N GLU A 532 -39.74 2.34 14.18
CA GLU A 532 -38.85 2.17 15.32
C GLU A 532 -37.66 3.14 15.30
N LEU A 533 -36.96 3.26 14.18
CA LEU A 533 -35.78 4.12 14.03
C LEU A 533 -36.11 5.61 14.25
N LEU A 534 -37.25 6.07 13.73
CA LEU A 534 -37.58 7.51 13.65
C LEU A 534 -38.47 7.99 14.80
N VAL A 535 -39.28 7.10 15.40
CA VAL A 535 -40.34 7.49 16.35
C VAL A 535 -40.21 6.83 17.71
N HIS A 536 -40.08 5.51 17.77
CA HIS A 536 -40.23 4.77 19.05
C HIS A 536 -38.92 4.50 19.78
N ASP A 537 -37.89 4.12 19.05
CA ASP A 537 -36.59 3.68 19.53
C ASP A 537 -36.61 2.66 20.69
N SER A 538 -37.36 1.55 20.51
CA SER A 538 -37.51 0.50 21.54
C SER A 538 -36.20 -0.21 21.95
N LYS A 539 -35.14 -0.13 21.12
CA LYS A 539 -33.83 -0.74 21.37
C LYS A 539 -32.84 0.18 22.09
N ALA A 540 -33.25 1.33 22.63
CA ALA A 540 -32.35 2.27 23.32
C ALA A 540 -31.49 1.64 24.43
N ASP A 541 -32.11 0.91 25.37
CA ASP A 541 -31.40 0.26 26.48
C ASP A 541 -30.46 -0.85 25.99
N GLN A 542 -30.93 -1.65 25.02
CA GLN A 542 -30.12 -2.70 24.40
C GLN A 542 -28.91 -2.11 23.69
N ARG A 543 -29.09 -1.00 22.96
CA ARG A 543 -28.02 -0.29 22.26
C ARG A 543 -27.00 0.28 23.22
N LYS A 544 -27.42 0.82 24.36
CA LYS A 544 -26.50 1.25 25.43
C LYS A 544 -25.67 0.08 25.97
N ALA A 545 -26.30 -1.07 26.24
CA ALA A 545 -25.59 -2.26 26.69
C ALA A 545 -24.60 -2.78 25.62
N THR A 546 -25.00 -2.81 24.34
CA THR A 546 -24.11 -3.19 23.24
C THR A 546 -22.95 -2.22 23.11
N ARG A 547 -23.18 -0.91 23.24
CA ARG A 547 -22.12 0.11 23.21
C ARG A 547 -21.08 -0.18 24.28
N ASP A 548 -21.49 -0.35 25.53
CA ASP A 548 -20.57 -0.61 26.64
C ASP A 548 -19.81 -1.94 26.44
N HIS A 549 -20.46 -2.93 25.83
CA HIS A 549 -19.85 -4.22 25.50
C HIS A 549 -18.82 -4.13 24.36
N TYR A 550 -19.08 -3.35 23.31
CA TYR A 550 -18.20 -3.20 22.14
C TYR A 550 -17.09 -2.16 22.33
N LEU A 551 -17.35 -1.11 23.10
CA LEU A 551 -16.49 0.08 23.22
C LEU A 551 -15.98 0.32 24.64
N GLY A 552 -16.46 -0.44 25.61
CA GLY A 552 -16.11 -0.26 27.01
C GLY A 552 -16.90 0.87 27.68
N PRO A 553 -17.16 0.79 29.00
CA PRO A 553 -17.95 1.76 29.75
C PRO A 553 -17.09 2.95 30.24
N PHE A 554 -16.35 3.59 29.33
CA PHE A 554 -15.47 4.72 29.67
C PHE A 554 -16.25 6.06 29.69
N PRO A 555 -15.87 7.03 30.54
CA PRO A 555 -16.50 8.35 30.53
C PRO A 555 -16.25 9.08 29.21
N SER A 556 -17.27 9.80 28.71
CA SER A 556 -17.19 10.47 27.41
C SER A 556 -16.21 11.64 27.38
N GLU A 557 -16.04 12.34 28.52
CA GLU A 557 -15.21 13.56 28.62
C GLU A 557 -13.72 13.28 28.41
N ASN A 558 -13.30 12.05 28.69
CA ASN A 558 -11.90 11.63 28.62
C ASN A 558 -11.77 10.19 28.07
N TYR A 559 -12.66 9.81 27.15
CA TYR A 559 -12.76 8.45 26.65
C TYR A 559 -11.44 7.90 26.11
N ALA A 560 -10.69 8.71 25.35
CA ALA A 560 -9.41 8.33 24.80
C ALA A 560 -8.30 8.13 25.86
N ASP A 561 -8.46 8.66 27.07
CA ASP A 561 -7.47 8.48 28.14
C ASP A 561 -7.37 7.02 28.59
N ALA A 562 -8.42 6.21 28.41
CA ALA A 562 -8.36 4.77 28.64
C ALA A 562 -7.24 4.10 27.82
N PHE A 563 -7.11 4.46 26.53
CA PHE A 563 -6.01 4.02 25.69
C PHE A 563 -4.69 4.65 26.09
N VAL A 564 -4.65 5.97 26.25
CA VAL A 564 -3.41 6.71 26.49
C VAL A 564 -2.76 6.26 27.81
N ASP A 565 -3.54 6.08 28.87
CA ASP A 565 -3.05 5.65 30.18
C ASP A 565 -2.60 4.18 30.16
N ALA A 566 -3.34 3.30 29.49
CA ALA A 566 -2.92 1.90 29.33
C ALA A 566 -1.62 1.79 28.52
N ALA A 567 -1.50 2.52 27.41
CA ALA A 567 -0.30 2.55 26.58
C ALA A 567 0.89 3.15 27.35
N ARG A 568 0.67 4.26 28.08
CA ARG A 568 1.68 4.88 28.94
C ARG A 568 2.13 3.94 30.06
N HIS A 569 1.20 3.19 30.67
CA HIS A 569 1.52 2.20 31.68
C HIS A 569 2.45 1.11 31.12
N VAL A 570 2.14 0.57 29.93
CA VAL A 570 2.99 -0.42 29.26
C VAL A 570 4.39 0.14 28.98
N VAL A 571 4.47 1.34 28.39
CA VAL A 571 5.74 1.99 28.05
C VAL A 571 6.59 2.22 29.31
N LEU A 572 6.00 2.79 30.36
CA LEU A 572 6.77 3.23 31.53
C LEU A 572 7.04 2.11 32.53
N HIS A 573 6.11 1.19 32.76
CA HIS A 573 6.13 0.31 33.94
C HIS A 573 6.21 -1.19 33.59
N GLU A 574 5.62 -1.64 32.49
CA GLU A 574 5.63 -3.07 32.17
C GLU A 574 7.00 -3.53 31.65
N ARG A 575 7.49 -4.66 32.17
CA ARG A 575 8.74 -5.30 31.74
C ARG A 575 8.53 -6.81 31.71
N LYS A 576 9.16 -7.49 30.75
CA LYS A 576 9.19 -8.96 30.78
C LYS A 576 10.01 -9.45 31.97
N SER A 577 9.62 -10.59 32.53
CA SER A 577 10.39 -11.22 33.61
C SER A 577 11.78 -11.62 33.11
N ILE A 578 12.77 -11.59 34.00
CA ILE A 578 14.18 -11.95 33.70
C ILE A 578 14.28 -13.38 33.12
N ALA A 579 13.38 -14.29 33.52
CA ALA A 579 13.31 -15.65 32.99
C ALA A 579 12.91 -15.70 31.51
N ALA A 580 12.02 -14.80 31.06
CA ALA A 580 11.66 -14.68 29.64
C ALA A 580 12.78 -14.05 28.79
N GLN A 581 13.61 -13.19 29.40
CA GLN A 581 14.75 -12.55 28.73
C GLN A 581 15.94 -13.50 28.52
N ASN A 582 16.11 -14.49 29.41
CA ASN A 582 17.22 -15.45 29.40
C ASN A 582 16.84 -16.84 28.86
N ALA A 583 15.70 -16.98 28.18
CA ALA A 583 15.31 -18.24 27.57
C ALA A 583 16.41 -18.67 26.57
N PRO A 584 17.05 -19.85 26.76
CA PRO A 584 18.16 -20.26 25.93
C PRO A 584 17.68 -20.42 24.49
N THR A 585 18.28 -19.66 23.57
CA THR A 585 18.18 -19.94 22.15
C THR A 585 18.96 -21.22 21.93
N GLU A 586 18.29 -22.35 21.70
CA GLU A 586 18.96 -23.58 21.31
C GLU A 586 19.74 -23.28 20.03
N ARG A 587 21.06 -23.15 20.17
CA ARG A 587 21.97 -23.16 19.04
C ARG A 587 21.98 -24.60 18.58
N GLU A 588 21.43 -24.87 17.40
CA GLU A 588 21.70 -26.11 16.68
C GLU A 588 23.22 -26.19 16.47
N GLU A 589 23.90 -26.92 17.35
CA GLU A 589 25.25 -27.40 17.09
C GLU A 589 25.14 -28.33 15.88
N GLY A 590 25.86 -27.98 14.82
CA GLY A 590 25.88 -28.71 13.56
C GLY A 590 26.19 -30.18 13.78
N GLY A 591 25.17 -31.02 13.58
CA GLY A 591 25.32 -32.45 13.47
C GLY A 591 26.07 -32.79 12.20
N SER A 592 27.27 -33.32 12.37
CA SER A 592 28.12 -33.92 11.34
C SER A 592 27.36 -34.98 10.54
N GLU A 593 27.44 -34.88 9.21
CA GLU A 593 27.03 -35.93 8.29
C GLU A 593 27.86 -37.20 8.54
N GLU A 594 27.22 -38.23 9.10
CA GLU A 594 27.71 -39.61 9.00
C GLU A 594 26.89 -40.35 7.94
N GLN A 595 27.56 -40.70 6.84
CA GLN A 595 27.03 -41.60 5.82
C GLN A 595 26.95 -43.02 6.39
N THR A 596 25.74 -43.58 6.45
CA THR A 596 25.56 -45.04 6.42
C THR A 596 24.51 -45.41 5.38
N SER A 597 24.98 -46.18 4.39
CA SER A 597 24.25 -46.86 3.34
C SER A 597 23.58 -48.14 3.87
N GLU A 598 22.62 -48.67 3.10
CA GLU A 598 21.78 -49.88 3.28
C GLU A 598 20.42 -49.59 3.98
N GLY A 599 19.24 -49.95 3.48
CA GLY A 599 18.82 -50.71 2.30
C GLY A 599 17.41 -51.29 2.56
N GLN A 600 16.48 -51.00 1.64
CA GLN A 600 15.26 -51.75 1.28
C GLN A 600 13.91 -51.64 2.06
N ASP A 601 12.90 -51.31 1.22
CA ASP A 601 11.49 -51.76 1.13
C ASP A 601 10.34 -51.10 1.91
N SER A 602 9.71 -50.11 1.24
CA SER A 602 8.30 -49.98 0.76
C SER A 602 7.08 -50.22 1.71
N PRO A 603 5.87 -49.72 1.37
CA PRO A 603 5.48 -48.33 1.05
C PRO A 603 4.24 -47.88 1.88
N ASN A 604 4.07 -46.59 2.17
CA ASN A 604 2.71 -46.05 2.33
C ASN A 604 2.62 -44.53 2.12
N ALA A 605 1.54 -44.15 1.47
CA ALA A 605 1.25 -42.85 0.89
C ALA A 605 0.95 -41.77 1.95
N ILE A 606 1.54 -40.58 1.77
CA ILE A 606 0.98 -39.32 2.27
C ILE A 606 1.08 -38.28 1.15
N SER A 607 -0.10 -37.79 0.77
CA SER A 607 -0.38 -36.75 -0.21
C SER A 607 0.12 -35.39 0.28
N SER A 608 1.01 -34.77 -0.48
CA SER A 608 1.43 -33.38 -0.34
C SER A 608 0.33 -32.44 -0.84
N GLY A 609 -0.30 -31.71 0.07
CA GLY A 609 -1.07 -30.49 -0.24
C GLY A 609 -0.11 -29.31 -0.37
N GLN A 610 0.14 -28.91 -1.61
CA GLN A 610 0.83 -27.68 -2.00
C GLN A 610 -0.21 -26.54 -1.98
N GLU A 611 -0.04 -25.54 -1.12
CA GLU A 611 -0.73 -24.25 -1.27
C GLU A 611 0.21 -23.23 -1.94
N ASP A 612 -0.26 -22.78 -3.10
CA ASP A 612 0.33 -21.80 -4.01
C ASP A 612 0.43 -20.42 -3.34
N VAL A 613 1.66 -19.97 -3.06
CA VAL A 613 1.95 -18.57 -2.76
C VAL A 613 2.04 -17.82 -4.10
N GLY A 614 0.93 -17.22 -4.51
CA GLY A 614 0.87 -16.34 -5.67
C GLY A 614 1.60 -15.02 -5.43
N GLU A 615 2.84 -14.93 -5.90
CA GLU A 615 3.42 -13.65 -6.35
C GLU A 615 2.63 -13.16 -7.57
N ASP A 616 2.12 -11.92 -7.54
CA ASP A 616 1.74 -11.25 -8.79
C ASP A 616 2.30 -9.83 -8.86
N ASP A 617 3.01 -9.63 -9.97
CA ASP A 617 3.62 -8.41 -10.46
C ASP A 617 2.51 -7.47 -10.96
N GLY A 618 2.33 -6.33 -10.30
CA GLY A 618 1.49 -5.25 -10.82
C GLY A 618 1.96 -4.76 -12.19
N GLN A 619 1.32 -5.23 -13.25
CA GLN A 619 1.40 -4.66 -14.59
C GLN A 619 0.21 -3.73 -14.83
N ASP A 620 0.49 -2.43 -14.76
CA ASP A 620 -0.38 -1.38 -15.29
C ASP A 620 -0.60 -1.59 -16.80
N GLN A 621 -1.81 -1.99 -17.17
CA GLN A 621 -2.33 -1.81 -18.53
C GLN A 621 -3.41 -0.72 -18.48
N GLU A 622 -3.01 0.52 -18.75
CA GLU A 622 -3.92 1.56 -19.22
C GLU A 622 -4.31 1.20 -20.65
N SER A 623 -5.57 0.79 -20.82
CA SER A 623 -6.23 0.68 -22.12
C SER A 623 -6.54 2.09 -22.65
N GLU A 624 -6.18 2.28 -23.91
CA GLU A 624 -6.49 3.43 -24.75
C GLU A 624 -7.98 3.77 -24.76
N ASN A 625 -8.30 5.03 -24.48
CA ASN A 625 -9.08 5.88 -25.38
C ASN A 625 -8.51 7.29 -25.33
#